data_AF-E5BFC9-F1
#
_entry.id   AF-E5BFC9-F1
#
_cell.length_a   1.000
_cell.length_b   1.000
_cell.length_c   1.000
_cell.angle_alpha   90.00
_cell.angle_beta   90.00
_cell.angle_gamma   90.00
#
_symmetry.space_group_name_H-M   'P 1'
#
loop_
_entity.id
_entity.type
_entity.pdbx_description
1 polymer ?
#
loop_
_entity_poly.entity_id
_entity_poly.type
_entity_poly.pdbx_seq_one_letter_code
_entity_poly.pdbx_strand_id
1 'polypeptide(L)'
;MEKEIGIGKMLISALSYILFLLGGWNWTLGAMFIFMVSDYATGYIRSCLKGQLSSKVGYKGLLKKCSYIFIVLIGAALDRVLEENNIQIPVSFFGAPVSFKVLLICSVIGTEGISIVENFAEMGIKFPFTIRKLFKQLQQDDPSKNTYDEKKEP
;
A
#
# COMPACT_ATOMS: atom_id res chain seq x y z
N MET A 1 -1.99 -3.78 -35.91
CA MET A 1 -1.68 -2.39 -35.50
C MET A 1 -2.91 -1.68 -34.94
N GLU A 2 -4.05 -1.64 -35.64
CA GLU A 2 -5.28 -0.99 -35.16
C GLU A 2 -5.88 -1.61 -33.87
N LYS A 3 -5.86 -2.95 -33.75
CA LYS A 3 -6.32 -3.65 -32.53
C LYS A 3 -5.48 -3.33 -31.29
N GLU A 4 -4.15 -3.28 -31.43
CA GLU A 4 -3.22 -2.90 -30.36
C GLU A 4 -3.48 -1.45 -29.88
N ILE A 5 -3.69 -0.54 -30.84
CA ILE A 5 -4.04 0.87 -30.55
C ILE A 5 -5.41 0.95 -29.85
N GLY A 6 -6.37 0.11 -30.24
CA GLY A 6 -7.69 0.03 -29.58
C GLY A 6 -7.61 -0.43 -28.12
N ILE A 7 -6.82 -1.48 -27.84
CA ILE A 7 -6.61 -1.98 -26.47
C ILE A 7 -5.92 -0.91 -25.62
N GLY A 8 -4.88 -0.26 -26.14
CA GLY A 8 -4.18 0.82 -25.44
C GLY A 8 -5.12 1.97 -25.04
N LYS A 9 -6.00 2.40 -25.94
CA LYS A 9 -6.99 3.45 -25.65
C LYS A 9 -7.98 3.03 -24.56
N MET A 10 -8.42 1.77 -24.57
CA MET A 10 -9.34 1.23 -23.55
C MET A 10 -8.69 1.16 -22.17
N LEU A 11 -7.40 0.85 -22.09
CA LEU A 11 -6.66 0.87 -20.82
C LEU A 11 -6.48 2.28 -20.28
N ILE A 12 -6.14 3.25 -21.15
CA ILE A 12 -5.99 4.65 -20.76
C ILE A 12 -7.32 5.23 -20.26
N SER A 13 -8.45 4.92 -20.93
CA SER A 13 -9.76 5.39 -20.50
C SER A 13 -10.18 4.78 -19.16
N ALA A 14 -9.97 3.47 -18.97
CA ALA A 14 -10.24 2.82 -17.69
C ALA A 14 -9.40 3.42 -16.54
N LEU A 15 -8.10 3.64 -16.78
CA LEU A 15 -7.21 4.26 -15.78
C LEU A 15 -7.64 5.71 -15.46
N SER A 16 -8.01 6.47 -16.49
CA SER A 16 -8.52 7.84 -16.31
C SER A 16 -9.79 7.86 -15.48
N TYR A 17 -10.70 6.90 -15.72
CA TYR A 17 -11.93 6.78 -14.94
C TYR A 17 -11.66 6.40 -13.47
N ILE A 18 -10.71 5.49 -13.21
CA ILE A 18 -10.30 5.14 -11.85
C ILE A 18 -9.70 6.38 -11.13
N LEU A 19 -8.83 7.14 -11.80
CA LEU A 19 -8.26 8.37 -11.25
C LEU A 19 -9.34 9.41 -10.94
N PHE A 20 -10.35 9.54 -11.81
CA PHE A 20 -11.51 10.40 -11.56
C PHE A 20 -12.29 9.96 -10.30
N LEU A 21 -12.52 8.66 -10.13
CA LEU A 21 -13.21 8.14 -8.94
C LEU A 21 -12.41 8.34 -7.64
N LEU A 22 -11.07 8.32 -7.71
CA LEU A 22 -10.19 8.64 -6.57
C LEU A 22 -10.19 10.13 -6.19
N GLY A 23 -10.88 10.97 -6.97
CA GLY A 23 -10.92 12.42 -6.79
C GLY A 23 -9.79 13.17 -7.49
N GLY A 24 -9.22 12.59 -8.54
CA GLY A 24 -8.12 13.16 -9.32
C GLY A 24 -6.74 12.86 -8.76
N TRP A 25 -5.70 13.32 -9.47
CA TRP A 25 -4.31 13.16 -9.05
C TRP A 25 -3.91 14.24 -8.04
N ASN A 26 -3.25 13.83 -6.95
CA ASN A 26 -2.68 14.73 -5.95
C ASN A 26 -1.42 14.14 -5.32
N TRP A 27 -0.70 14.95 -4.53
CA TRP A 27 0.55 14.53 -3.89
C TRP A 27 0.37 13.37 -2.90
N THR A 28 -0.78 13.27 -2.23
CA THR A 28 -1.06 12.18 -1.28
C THR A 28 -1.18 10.83 -1.99
N LEU A 29 -1.95 10.78 -3.09
CA LEU A 29 -2.03 9.60 -3.96
C LEU A 29 -0.67 9.31 -4.61
N GLY A 30 0.05 10.34 -5.06
CA GLY A 30 1.40 10.19 -5.62
C GLY A 30 2.37 9.53 -4.63
N ALA A 31 2.36 9.95 -3.37
CA ALA A 31 3.16 9.33 -2.31
C ALA A 31 2.81 7.85 -2.12
N MET A 32 1.53 7.47 -2.13
CA MET A 32 1.10 6.07 -2.07
C MET A 32 1.74 5.24 -3.19
N PHE A 33 1.66 5.72 -4.43
CA PHE A 33 2.23 5.01 -5.59
C PHE A 33 3.76 4.90 -5.49
N ILE A 34 4.45 5.96 -5.05
CA ILE A 34 5.91 5.93 -4.85
C ILE A 34 6.29 4.83 -3.86
N PHE A 35 5.58 4.73 -2.73
CA PHE A 35 5.84 3.69 -1.74
C PHE A 35 5.56 2.29 -2.28
N MET A 36 4.44 2.07 -2.97
CA MET A 36 4.13 0.77 -3.58
C MET A 36 5.17 0.35 -4.64
N VAL A 37 5.60 1.29 -5.50
CA VAL A 37 6.63 1.01 -6.52
C VAL A 37 7.98 0.72 -5.85
N SER A 38 8.34 1.50 -4.84
CA SER A 38 9.60 1.31 -4.09
C SER A 38 9.62 -0.02 -3.35
N ASP A 39 8.50 -0.43 -2.75
CA ASP A 39 8.40 -1.74 -2.10
C ASP A 39 8.57 -2.89 -3.10
N TYR A 40 7.88 -2.82 -4.24
CA TYR A 40 8.04 -3.85 -5.28
C TYR A 40 9.47 -3.91 -5.80
N ALA A 41 10.09 -2.76 -6.07
CA ALA A 41 11.45 -2.68 -6.56
C ALA A 41 12.45 -3.22 -5.53
N THR A 42 12.35 -2.81 -4.26
CA THR A 42 13.24 -3.29 -3.19
C THR A 42 13.04 -4.77 -2.91
N GLY A 43 11.81 -5.27 -2.93
CA GLY A 43 11.51 -6.71 -2.80
C GLY A 43 12.09 -7.53 -3.96
N TYR A 44 11.98 -7.02 -5.19
CA TYR A 44 12.59 -7.66 -6.36
C TYR A 44 14.12 -7.73 -6.26
N ILE A 45 14.77 -6.61 -5.91
CA ILE A 45 16.22 -6.55 -5.72
C ILE A 45 16.66 -7.52 -4.62
N ARG A 46 15.99 -7.51 -3.46
CA ARG A 46 16.25 -8.46 -2.36
C ARG A 46 16.16 -9.91 -2.85
N SER A 47 15.08 -10.29 -3.53
CA SER A 47 14.91 -11.67 -4.03
C SER A 47 15.97 -12.06 -5.05
N CYS A 48 16.41 -11.11 -5.90
CA CYS A 48 17.50 -11.32 -6.85
C CYS A 48 18.83 -11.58 -6.12
N LEU A 49 19.19 -10.74 -5.15
CA LEU A 49 20.42 -10.90 -4.35
C LEU A 49 20.45 -12.21 -3.56
N LYS A 50 19.29 -12.70 -3.12
CA LYS A 50 19.18 -13.98 -2.38
C LYS A 50 19.00 -15.20 -3.28
N GLY A 51 18.90 -15.04 -4.60
CA GLY A 51 18.60 -16.14 -5.53
C GLY A 51 17.23 -16.78 -5.32
N GLN A 52 16.29 -16.08 -4.67
CA GLN A 52 14.96 -16.57 -4.30
C GLN A 52 13.85 -15.94 -5.17
N LEU A 53 14.12 -15.75 -6.45
CA LEU A 53 13.15 -15.21 -7.39
C LEU A 53 12.01 -16.22 -7.59
N SER A 54 10.84 -15.90 -7.05
CA SER A 54 9.62 -16.69 -7.23
C SER A 54 8.52 -15.82 -7.83
N SER A 55 8.09 -16.15 -9.05
CA SER A 55 6.99 -15.47 -9.72
C SER A 55 5.68 -15.53 -8.92
N LYS A 56 5.48 -16.61 -8.14
CA LYS A 56 4.31 -16.76 -7.25
C LYS A 56 4.31 -15.72 -6.12
N VAL A 57 5.49 -15.43 -5.56
CA VAL A 57 5.66 -14.40 -4.52
C VAL A 57 5.45 -13.01 -5.13
N GLY A 58 6.05 -12.75 -6.29
CA GLY A 58 5.89 -11.48 -7.01
C GLY A 58 4.43 -11.20 -7.38
N TYR A 59 3.71 -12.20 -7.89
CA TYR A 59 2.29 -12.09 -8.23
C TYR A 59 1.42 -11.83 -7.00
N LYS A 60 1.67 -12.51 -5.87
CA LYS A 60 0.96 -12.25 -4.62
C LYS A 60 1.20 -10.81 -4.13
N GLY A 61 2.43 -10.30 -4.26
CA GLY A 61 2.76 -8.92 -3.94
C GLY A 61 2.01 -7.91 -4.81
N LEU A 62 1.88 -8.18 -6.11
CA LEU A 62 1.13 -7.33 -7.04
C LEU A 62 -0.38 -7.34 -6.73
N LEU A 63 -0.96 -8.50 -6.44
CA LEU A 63 -2.37 -8.60 -6.04
C LEU A 63 -2.68 -7.81 -4.76
N LYS A 64 -1.80 -7.89 -3.77
CA LYS A 64 -1.89 -7.09 -2.54
C LYS A 64 -1.89 -5.59 -2.87
N LYS A 65 -1.00 -5.16 -3.76
CA LYS A 65 -0.93 -3.76 -4.23
C LYS A 65 -2.21 -3.31 -4.94
N CYS A 66 -2.80 -4.16 -5.78
CA CYS A 66 -4.10 -3.88 -6.39
C CYS A 66 -5.20 -3.69 -5.34
N SER A 67 -5.23 -4.50 -4.26
CA SER A 67 -6.21 -4.34 -3.18
C SER A 67 -6.11 -2.99 -2.45
N TYR A 68 -4.92 -2.38 -2.39
CA TYR A 68 -4.77 -1.04 -1.83
C TYR A 68 -5.45 0.03 -2.69
N ILE A 69 -5.41 -0.11 -4.01
CA ILE A 69 -6.12 0.83 -4.89
C ILE A 69 -7.63 0.70 -4.66
N PHE A 70 -8.14 -0.52 -4.49
CA PHE A 70 -9.56 -0.75 -4.17
C PHE A 70 -9.96 -0.19 -2.80
N ILE A 71 -9.15 -0.39 -1.75
CA ILE A 71 -9.52 0.12 -0.42
C ILE A 71 -9.53 1.66 -0.40
N VAL A 72 -8.59 2.30 -1.09
CA VAL A 72 -8.54 3.77 -1.22
C VAL A 72 -9.68 4.29 -2.08
N LEU A 73 -10.10 3.55 -3.11
CA LEU A 73 -11.30 3.87 -3.90
C LEU A 73 -12.56 3.86 -3.04
N ILE A 74 -12.72 2.85 -2.18
CA ILE A 74 -13.81 2.80 -1.20
C ILE A 74 -13.73 3.99 -0.26
N GLY A 75 -12.53 4.36 0.20
CA GLY A 75 -12.36 5.54 1.04
C GLY A 75 -12.72 6.86 0.36
N ALA A 76 -12.37 7.01 -0.93
CA ALA A 76 -12.77 8.16 -1.73
C ALA A 76 -14.31 8.24 -1.89
N ALA A 77 -14.97 7.09 -2.07
CA ALA A 77 -16.43 7.04 -2.12
C ALA A 77 -17.06 7.40 -0.78
N LEU A 78 -16.51 6.89 0.33
CA LEU A 78 -16.97 7.23 1.68
C LEU A 78 -16.81 8.72 1.98
N ASP A 79 -15.69 9.34 1.58
CA ASP A 79 -15.48 10.77 1.74
C ASP A 79 -16.60 11.59 1.07
N ARG A 80 -17.05 11.19 -0.12
CA ARG A 80 -18.17 11.87 -0.79
C ARG A 80 -19.48 11.72 -0.03
N VAL A 81 -19.77 10.53 0.49
CA VAL A 81 -20.98 10.30 1.32
C VAL A 81 -20.92 11.14 2.60
N LEU A 82 -19.75 11.23 3.24
CA LEU A 82 -19.56 12.04 4.44
C LEU A 82 -19.73 13.53 4.15
N GLU A 83 -19.16 14.02 3.04
CA GLU A 83 -19.27 15.40 2.57
C GLU A 83 -20.73 15.79 2.26
N GLU A 84 -21.47 14.93 1.54
CA GLU A 84 -22.90 15.15 1.24
C GLU A 84 -23.75 15.30 2.51
N ASN A 85 -23.35 14.63 3.60
CA ASN A 85 -24.06 14.68 4.88
C ASN A 85 -23.47 15.70 5.88
N ASN A 86 -22.48 16.51 5.48
CA ASN A 86 -21.73 17.43 6.34
C ASN A 86 -21.11 16.75 7.59
N ILE A 87 -20.75 15.46 7.47
CA ILE A 87 -20.11 14.68 8.53
C ILE A 87 -18.60 14.77 8.34
N GLN A 88 -17.90 15.17 9.40
CA GLN A 88 -16.44 15.18 9.42
C GLN A 88 -15.93 14.04 10.30
N ILE A 89 -14.82 13.46 9.88
CA ILE A 89 -14.15 12.40 10.63
C ILE A 89 -13.40 13.08 11.78
N PRO A 90 -13.53 12.58 13.03
CA PRO A 90 -12.87 13.16 14.20
C PRO A 90 -11.39 12.77 14.27
N VAL A 91 -10.67 12.84 13.14
CA VAL A 91 -9.25 12.54 13.03
C VAL A 91 -8.57 13.75 12.41
N SER A 92 -7.49 14.20 13.03
CA SER A 92 -6.71 15.34 12.57
C SER A 92 -5.22 15.04 12.68
N PHE A 93 -4.46 15.45 11.68
CA PHE A 93 -3.00 15.41 11.70
C PHE A 93 -2.48 16.84 11.78
N PHE A 94 -1.60 17.11 12.75
CA PHE A 94 -1.01 18.45 12.95
C PHE A 94 -2.06 19.57 13.10
N GLY A 95 -3.22 19.26 13.67
CA GLY A 95 -4.32 20.22 13.85
C GLY A 95 -5.19 20.45 12.60
N ALA A 96 -4.92 19.77 11.49
CA ALA A 96 -5.76 19.81 10.30
C ALA A 96 -6.61 18.53 10.17
N PRO A 97 -7.92 18.65 9.87
CA PRO A 97 -8.77 17.49 9.65
C PRO A 97 -8.29 16.70 8.44
N VAL A 98 -8.42 15.37 8.50
CA VAL A 98 -8.07 14.49 7.39
C VAL A 98 -9.26 13.67 6.93
N SER A 99 -9.39 13.56 5.61
CA SER A 99 -10.39 12.71 4.96
C SER A 99 -10.09 11.22 5.19
N PHE A 100 -11.10 10.36 5.06
CA PHE A 100 -10.97 8.92 5.24
C PHE A 100 -10.03 8.32 4.20
N LYS A 101 -10.11 8.79 2.95
CA LYS A 101 -9.19 8.39 1.88
C LYS A 101 -7.74 8.62 2.27
N VAL A 102 -7.43 9.80 2.83
CA VAL A 102 -6.06 10.14 3.27
C VAL A 102 -5.62 9.20 4.40
N LEU A 103 -6.49 8.88 5.35
CA LEU A 103 -6.19 7.92 6.41
C LEU A 103 -5.82 6.54 5.83
N LEU A 104 -6.60 6.02 4.87
CA LEU A 104 -6.31 4.75 4.21
C LEU A 104 -5.01 4.80 3.42
N ILE A 105 -4.73 5.90 2.71
CA ILE A 105 -3.46 6.10 2.01
C ILE A 105 -2.30 6.07 3.00
N CYS A 106 -2.40 6.76 4.14
CA CYS A 106 -1.37 6.73 5.18
C CYS A 106 -1.15 5.31 5.72
N SER A 107 -2.21 4.51 5.91
CA SER A 107 -2.09 3.11 6.31
C SER A 107 -1.36 2.26 5.27
N VAL A 108 -1.61 2.49 3.97
CA VAL A 108 -0.88 1.83 2.87
C VAL A 108 0.59 2.23 2.87
N ILE A 109 0.88 3.53 2.95
CA ILE A 109 2.25 4.07 3.02
C ILE A 109 3.00 3.48 4.22
N GLY A 110 2.36 3.43 5.38
CA GLY A 110 2.91 2.79 6.57
C GLY A 110 3.26 1.34 6.29
N THR A 111 2.30 0.55 5.80
CA THR A 111 2.48 -0.88 5.51
C THR A 111 3.62 -1.15 4.52
N GLU A 112 3.69 -0.42 3.41
CA GLU A 112 4.76 -0.57 2.43
C GLU A 112 6.10 -0.04 2.98
N GLY A 113 6.09 1.00 3.81
CA GLY A 113 7.27 1.49 4.51
C GLY A 113 7.90 0.44 5.43
N ILE A 114 7.08 -0.32 6.17
CA ILE A 114 7.56 -1.48 6.98
C ILE A 114 8.25 -2.49 6.07
N SER A 115 7.60 -2.87 4.97
CA SER A 115 8.09 -3.87 4.02
C SER A 115 9.40 -3.44 3.32
N ILE A 116 9.51 -2.17 2.92
CA ILE A 116 10.74 -1.59 2.37
C ILE A 116 11.90 -1.71 3.35
N VAL A 117 11.67 -1.36 4.62
CA VAL A 117 12.71 -1.42 5.66
C VAL A 117 13.13 -2.87 5.91
N GLU A 118 12.20 -3.81 5.92
CA GLU A 118 12.47 -5.24 6.03
C GLU A 118 13.34 -5.72 4.85
N ASN A 119 12.98 -5.36 3.62
CA ASN A 119 13.75 -5.70 2.43
C ASN A 119 15.19 -5.16 2.51
N PHE A 120 15.37 -3.90 2.92
CA PHE A 120 16.70 -3.31 3.11
C PHE A 120 17.48 -3.95 4.26
N ALA A 121 16.83 -4.27 5.39
CA ALA A 121 17.47 -4.94 6.51
C ALA A 121 17.98 -6.32 6.10
N GLU A 122 17.22 -7.04 5.28
CA GLU A 122 17.60 -8.33 4.71
C GLU A 122 18.72 -8.27 3.66
N MET A 123 18.91 -7.11 3.03
CA MET A 123 20.06 -6.82 2.15
C MET A 123 21.30 -6.35 2.93
N GLY A 124 21.24 -6.32 4.27
CA GLY A 124 22.38 -5.96 5.12
C GLY A 124 22.45 -4.47 5.49
N ILE A 125 21.45 -3.65 5.12
CA ILE A 125 21.41 -2.24 5.50
C ILE A 125 21.04 -2.11 6.99
N LYS A 126 21.92 -1.46 7.76
CA LYS A 126 21.74 -1.27 9.20
C LYS A 126 20.87 -0.06 9.48
N PHE A 127 19.57 -0.29 9.72
CA PHE A 127 18.70 0.73 10.30
C PHE A 127 18.98 0.94 11.79
N PRO A 128 18.83 2.18 12.31
CA PRO A 128 18.87 2.50 13.73
C PRO A 128 17.98 1.59 14.57
N PHE A 129 18.40 1.30 15.80
CA PHE A 129 17.69 0.40 16.71
C PHE A 129 16.24 0.82 16.95
N THR A 130 15.98 2.12 17.11
CA THR A 130 14.63 2.68 17.31
C THR A 130 13.68 2.30 16.19
N ILE A 131 14.15 2.38 14.94
CA ILE A 131 13.38 2.06 13.74
C ILE A 131 13.08 0.56 13.71
N ARG A 132 14.09 -0.28 13.96
CA ARG A 132 13.92 -1.75 14.03
C ARG A 132 12.94 -2.18 15.12
N LYS A 133 13.00 -1.54 16.29
CA LYS A 133 12.10 -1.83 17.42
C LYS A 133 10.66 -1.46 17.10
N LEU A 134 10.44 -0.26 16.56
CA LEU A 134 9.11 0.21 16.14
C LEU A 134 8.47 -0.77 15.15
N PHE A 135 9.23 -1.18 14.12
CA PHE A 135 8.72 -2.11 13.12
C PHE A 135 8.42 -3.50 13.69
N LYS A 136 9.25 -4.00 14.61
CA LYS A 136 8.98 -5.27 15.28
C LYS A 136 7.70 -5.23 16.11
N GLN A 137 7.44 -4.13 16.82
CA GLN A 137 6.20 -3.96 17.60
C GLN A 137 4.97 -3.95 16.69
N LEU A 138 5.01 -3.18 15.60
CA LEU A 138 3.90 -3.12 14.64
C LEU A 138 3.56 -4.49 14.01
N GLN A 139 4.53 -5.40 13.91
CA GLN A 139 4.28 -6.76 13.43
C GLN A 139 3.68 -7.68 14.51
N GLN A 140 4.02 -7.47 15.78
CA GLN A 140 3.50 -8.28 16.90
C GLN A 140 2.04 -7.93 17.22
N ASP A 141 1.67 -6.68 16.97
CA ASP A 141 0.30 -6.17 17.14
C ASP A 141 -0.66 -6.57 15.99
N ASP A 142 -0.19 -7.36 15.00
CA ASP A 142 -1.03 -7.91 13.92
C ASP A 142 -1.62 -9.28 14.36
N PRO A 143 -2.89 -9.33 14.81
CA PRO A 143 -3.51 -10.56 15.32
C PRO A 143 -3.63 -11.66 14.25
N SER A 144 -3.51 -11.32 12.96
CA SER A 144 -3.57 -12.31 11.87
C SER A 144 -2.33 -13.22 11.79
N LYS A 145 -1.22 -12.83 12.45
CA LYS A 145 -0.02 -13.69 12.58
C LYS A 145 -0.02 -14.54 13.84
N ASN A 146 -0.67 -14.10 14.93
CA ASN A 146 -0.68 -14.82 16.21
C ASN A 146 -1.51 -16.12 16.20
N THR A 147 -2.38 -16.33 15.21
CA THR A 147 -3.21 -17.55 15.12
C THR A 147 -2.47 -18.76 14.52
N TYR A 148 -1.32 -18.58 13.86
CA TYR A 148 -0.57 -19.70 13.26
C TYR A 148 0.41 -20.38 14.22
N ASP A 149 0.80 -19.71 15.30
CA ASP A 149 1.74 -20.24 16.29
C ASP A 149 1.04 -21.02 17.43
N GLU A 150 -0.28 -20.88 17.61
CA GLU A 150 -1.04 -21.64 18.61
C GLU A 150 -1.44 -23.07 18.17
N LYS A 151 -1.21 -23.46 16.91
CA LYS A 151 -1.56 -24.80 16.40
C LYS A 151 -0.39 -25.76 16.19
N LYS A 152 0.75 -25.53 16.85
CA LYS A 152 1.84 -26.49 17.02
C LYS A 152 2.22 -26.46 18.50
N GLU A 153 1.67 -27.30 19.36
CA GLU A 153 1.96 -28.73 19.56
C GLU A 153 1.12 -29.23 20.76
N PRO A 154 1.08 -30.54 21.09
CA PRO A 154 1.80 -31.68 20.50
C PRO A 154 0.95 -32.64 19.68
#